data_AF-A0A7L2FTY0-F1
#
_entry.id   AF-A0A7L2FTY0-F1
#
_cell.length_a   1.000
_cell.length_b   1.000
_cell.length_c   1.000
_cell.angle_alpha   90.00
_cell.angle_beta   90.00
_cell.angle_gamma   90.00
#
_symmetry.space_group_name_H-M   'P 1'
#
loop_
_entity.id
_entity.type
_entity.pdbx_description
1 polymer ?
#
loop_
_entity_poly.entity_id
_entity_poly.type
_entity_poly.pdbx_seq_one_letter_code
_entity_poly.pdbx_strand_id
1 'polypeptide(L)' 'MRASVPAVAVWGRTAPSHSITAVMITDDQQTIVTGSQEGQICLWDLSSDLQISSKEMLFGHTASVTCLAKARE' A
#
# COMPACT_ATOMS: atom_id res chain seq x y z
N MET A 1 1.38 -26.90 -3.21
CA MET A 1 1.40 -25.43 -3.00
C MET A 1 2.81 -24.94 -3.24
N ARG A 2 3.02 -24.01 -4.18
CA ARG A 2 4.33 -23.37 -4.36
C ARG A 2 4.51 -22.37 -3.20
N ALA A 3 5.58 -22.53 -2.42
CA ALA A 3 5.98 -21.52 -1.47
C ALA A 3 6.39 -20.26 -2.24
N SER A 4 5.66 -19.16 -2.07
CA SER A 4 6.07 -17.85 -2.53
C SER A 4 7.18 -17.36 -1.60
N VAL A 5 8.40 -17.20 -2.13
CA VAL A 5 9.48 -16.55 -1.40
C VAL A 5 9.09 -15.07 -1.26
N PRO A 6 9.04 -14.50 -0.05
CA PRO A 6 8.75 -13.08 0.10
C PRO A 6 9.88 -12.28 -0.57
N ALA A 7 9.52 -11.46 -1.55
CA ALA A 7 10.45 -10.48 -2.11
C ALA A 7 10.62 -9.36 -1.07
N VAL A 8 11.76 -9.35 -0.38
CA VAL A 8 12.09 -8.28 0.56
C VAL A 8 12.63 -7.10 -0.23
N ALA A 9 11.86 -6.01 -0.30
CA ALA A 9 12.36 -4.73 -0.76
C ALA A 9 13.06 -4.01 0.40
N VAL A 10 14.27 -3.52 0.18
CA VAL A 10 14.97 -2.66 1.14
C VAL A 10 14.72 -1.22 0.71
N TRP A 11 14.13 -0.43 1.61
CA TRP A 11 13.99 1.01 1.39
C TRP A 11 15.37 1.66 1.32
N GLY A 12 15.58 2.54 0.34
CA GLY A 12 16.78 3.37 0.29
C GLY A 12 16.87 4.29 1.52
N ARG A 13 18.02 4.98 1.67
CA ARG A 13 18.19 6.02 2.71
C ARG A 13 17.11 7.12 2.63
N THR A 14 16.54 7.30 1.46
CA THR A 14 15.42 8.19 1.18
C THR A 14 14.22 7.36 0.79
N ALA A 15 13.05 7.67 1.37
CA ALA A 15 11.80 7.09 0.92
C ALA A 15 11.60 7.38 -0.59
N PRO A 16 11.11 6.42 -1.38
CA PRO A 16 10.79 6.66 -2.78
C PRO A 16 9.71 7.75 -2.90
N SER A 17 9.68 8.41 -4.06
CA SER A 17 8.56 9.27 -4.43
C SER A 17 7.29 8.43 -4.45
N HIS A 18 6.31 8.83 -3.64
CA HIS A 18 5.00 8.18 -3.57
C HIS A 18 3.93 9.25 -3.71
N SER A 19 3.72 9.71 -4.95
CA SER A 19 2.76 10.77 -5.24
C SER A 19 1.35 10.21 -5.16
N ILE A 20 0.65 10.45 -4.04
CA ILE A 20 -0.65 9.80 -3.76
C ILE A 20 -1.73 10.29 -4.73
N THR A 21 -2.29 9.36 -5.48
CA THR A 21 -3.38 9.59 -6.45
C THR A 21 -4.71 8.95 -6.03
N ALA A 22 -4.67 7.94 -5.16
CA ALA A 22 -5.84 7.27 -4.61
C ALA A 22 -5.61 6.86 -3.15
N VAL A 23 -6.67 6.88 -2.34
CA VAL A 23 -6.66 6.45 -0.93
C VAL A 23 -7.94 5.68 -0.61
N MET A 24 -7.81 4.67 0.25
CA MET A 24 -8.93 3.88 0.78
C MET A 24 -8.60 3.43 2.19
N ILE A 25 -9.62 3.32 3.05
CA ILE A 25 -9.53 2.71 4.38
C ILE A 25 -10.42 1.46 4.38
N THR A 26 -9.98 0.40 5.02
CA THR A 26 -10.78 -0.83 5.19
C THR A 26 -11.92 -0.62 6.19
N ASP A 27 -13.01 -1.38 6.06
CA ASP A 27 -14.20 -1.23 6.94
C ASP A 27 -13.89 -1.48 8.43
N ASP A 28 -12.89 -2.32 8.72
CA ASP A 28 -12.41 -2.58 10.08
C ASP A 28 -11.55 -1.43 10.65
N GLN A 29 -11.25 -0.42 9.83
CA GLN A 29 -10.40 0.73 10.16
C GLN A 29 -9.00 0.35 10.66
N GLN A 30 -8.50 -0.82 10.25
CA GLN A 30 -7.15 -1.28 10.62
C GLN A 30 -6.13 -1.10 9.50
N THR A 31 -6.56 -0.86 8.27
CA THR A 31 -5.65 -0.75 7.12
C THR A 31 -6.00 0.43 6.23
N ILE A 32 -4.99 1.22 5.91
CA ILE A 32 -5.05 2.25 4.87
C ILE A 32 -4.33 1.71 3.64
N VAL A 33 -4.88 1.97 2.46
CA VAL A 33 -4.25 1.65 1.18
C VAL A 33 -4.09 2.95 0.39
N THR A 34 -2.88 3.23 -0.07
CA THR A 34 -2.58 4.38 -0.94
C THR A 34 -2.00 3.91 -2.27
N GLY A 35 -2.48 4.48 -3.36
CA GLY A 35 -1.94 4.27 -4.71
C GLY A 35 -1.15 5.49 -5.17
N SER A 36 -0.14 5.26 -6.01
CA SER A 36 0.71 6.33 -6.53
C SER A 36 0.56 6.60 -8.04
N GLN A 37 1.02 7.77 -8.45
CA GLN A 37 1.21 8.16 -9.85
C GLN A 37 2.18 7.23 -10.59
N GLU A 38 3.13 6.65 -9.87
CA GLU A 38 4.19 5.78 -10.37
C GLU A 38 3.82 4.28 -10.33
N GLY A 39 2.63 3.94 -9.83
CA GLY A 39 2.08 2.57 -9.84
C GLY A 39 2.36 1.73 -8.59
N GLN A 40 3.01 2.29 -7.57
CA GLN A 40 3.13 1.58 -6.29
C GLN A 40 1.82 1.64 -5.50
N ILE A 41 1.54 0.58 -4.76
CA ILE A 41 0.47 0.54 -3.77
C ILE A 41 1.11 0.31 -2.41
N CYS A 42 0.82 1.18 -1.44
CA CYS A 42 1.30 1.05 -0.06
C CYS A 42 0.16 0.67 0.86
N LEU A 43 0.40 -0.33 1.71
CA LEU A 43 -0.46 -0.70 2.81
C LEU A 43 0.12 -0.12 4.10
N TRP A 44 -0.75 0.40 4.94
CA TRP A 44 -0.41 0.98 6.23
C TRP A 44 -1.31 0.38 7.28
N ASP A 45 -0.75 0.05 8.44
CA ASP A 45 -1.55 -0.29 9.62
C ASP A 45 -2.03 1.01 10.27
N LEU A 46 -3.31 1.04 10.62
CA LEU A 46 -3.96 2.13 11.36
C LEU A 46 -4.35 1.61 12.75
N SER A 47 -3.76 2.19 13.78
CA SER A 47 -4.09 1.85 15.17
C SER A 47 -5.34 2.59 15.66
N SER A 48 -5.91 2.10 16.77
CA SER A 48 -7.09 2.71 17.40
C SER A 48 -6.86 4.15 17.89
N ASP A 49 -5.61 4.53 18.16
CA ASP A 49 -5.18 5.90 18.50
C ASP A 49 -4.75 6.72 17.26
N LEU A 50 -5.17 6.28 16.07
CA LEU A 50 -4.95 6.95 14.78
C LEU A 50 -3.47 7.10 14.39
N GLN A 51 -2.59 6.21 14.90
CA GLN A 51 -1.21 6.13 14.45
C GLN A 51 -1.13 5.29 13.18
N ILE A 52 -0.26 5.72 12.26
CA ILE A 52 -0.08 5.09 10.96
C ILE A 52 1.35 4.55 10.89
N SER A 53 1.49 3.26 10.60
CA SER A 53 2.79 2.63 10.34
C SER A 53 2.80 1.94 8.99
N SER A 54 3.94 2.01 8.29
CA SER A 54 4.12 1.33 7.01
C SER A 54 4.08 -0.18 7.20
N LYS A 55 3.30 -0.87 6.38
CA LYS A 55 3.19 -2.33 6.41
C LYS A 55 3.91 -2.96 5.24
N GLU A 56 3.42 -2.71 4.03
CA GLU A 56 3.90 -3.33 2.80
C GLU A 56 3.82 -2.37 1.62
N MET A 57 4.67 -2.60 0.61
CA MET A 57 4.59 -1.93 -0.68
C MET A 57 4.48 -2.99 -1.77
N LEU A 58 3.42 -2.90 -2.55
CA LEU A 58 3.12 -3.79 -3.65
C LEU A 58 3.56 -3.14 -4.96
N PHE A 59 4.24 -3.94 -5.77
CA PHE A 59 4.69 -3.58 -7.11
C PHE A 59 3.99 -4.48 -8.12
N GLY A 60 3.53 -3.89 -9.22
CA GLY A 60 2.86 -4.64 -10.29
C GLY A 60 2.22 -3.73 -11.33
N HIS A 61 1.67 -2.59 -10.91
CA HIS A 61 1.24 -1.57 -11.85
C HIS A 61 2.46 -0.82 -12.40
N THR A 62 2.49 -0.67 -13.71
CA THR A 62 3.50 0.13 -14.44
C THR A 62 2.99 1.53 -14.79
N ALA A 63 1.78 1.86 -14.36
CA ALA A 63 1.09 3.12 -14.61
C ALA A 63 0.36 3.60 -13.34
N SER A 64 -0.09 4.85 -13.37
CA SER A 64 -0.79 5.50 -12.26
C SER A 64 -1.96 4.70 -11.72
N VAL A 65 -2.03 4.58 -10.39
CA VAL A 65 -3.20 4.04 -9.69
C VAL A 65 -4.24 5.15 -9.57
N THR A 66 -5.29 5.10 -10.37
CA THR A 66 -6.30 6.17 -10.41
C THR A 66 -7.48 5.93 -9.46
N CYS A 67 -7.67 4.70 -8.99
CA CYS A 67 -8.77 4.32 -8.11
C CYS A 67 -8.40 3.08 -7.29
N LEU A 68 -8.95 3.00 -6.08
CA LEU A 68 -8.88 1.85 -5.20
C LEU A 68 -10.29 1.53 -4.73
N ALA A 69 -10.62 0.24 -4.69
CA ALA A 69 -11.87 -0.25 -4.16
C ALA A 69 -11.64 -1.57 -3.41
N LYS A 70 -12.31 -1.72 -2.27
CA LYS A 70 -12.29 -2.96 -1.50
C LYS A 70 -13.16 -3.97 -2.24
N ALA A 71 -12.62 -5.17 -2.47
CA ALA A 71 -13.44 -6.28 -2.94
C ALA A 71 -14.50 -6.60 -1.88
N ARG A 72 -15.72 -6.94 -2.31
CA ARG A 72 -16.74 -7.48 -1.41
C ARG A 72 -16.30 -8.87 -0.94
N GLU A 73 -16.74 -9.26 0.25
CA GLU A 73 -16.72 -10.67 0.66
C GLU A 73 -17.61 -11.53 -0.23
#